data_AF-A0A2V8JKX3-F1
#
_entry.id   AF-A0A2V8JKX3-F1
#
_cell.length_a   1.000
_cell.length_b   1.000
_cell.length_c   1.000
_cell.angle_alpha   90.00
_cell.angle_beta   90.00
_cell.angle_gamma   90.00
#
_symmetry.space_group_name_H-M   'P 1'
#
loop_
_entity.id
_entity.type
_entity.pdbx_description
1 polymer ?
#
loop_
_entity_poly.entity_id
_entity_poly.type
_entity_poly.pdbx_seq_one_letter_code
_entity_poly.pdbx_strand_id
1 'polypeptide(L)'
;MIIVLFSLLLLSVVGLGMMYSTNMETSINSNYRDKQTAMYAAFAGLQEGRDRIKYPYNITPPFELPSTTIANVIYIVADAATVKPWAADNKYFDTELCQEKVLGISPGTPGVPCTATASGTAWRQVFDDSLGGSAPWNLASTDLKWVRIQLKANNNTPVPVNGDSNSSAQACWNGSTQMSTPTGYTTGCQPVGGVTAATVITSGTSYTSVPTVNFAGGGGTGATATAVLLPESTGYVASISVTTGGSGYTIPPTVTLSGGGGSAATATAVLSSTGTTVTNPGSVVSVSLTTGGASYTTAPTVTLSGGGGVGASAIATLSSSGVTTTTGYVSSVTVTAGGSSYTSAPTVNLSGGGGSGATATTTLGTSGNVTTVNVTSPGTQCYSAASDAVVSFTGGGGSGATATAVLAGSRSCIYSLSVTNIPQCTNKLTVANGYSPADQKAGVTFEVAGQNKSFSGTLFVSNANDKTPTSMSVQNPGYDTTGYSAATFTSNLQLSGGAWADCGNITVTATTGYRIASINVTNGGSGYTSVPTASITGGVGSTSNPTATAALGYPVASVTVTNG
;
A
#
# COMPACT_ATOMS: atom_id res chain seq x y z
N MET A 1 -94.87 -4.59 32.21
CA MET A 1 -94.12 -3.65 33.08
C MET A 1 -92.64 -4.01 33.19
N ILE A 2 -92.28 -5.26 33.52
CA ILE A 2 -90.87 -5.71 33.61
C ILE A 2 -90.10 -5.53 32.30
N ILE A 3 -90.69 -5.84 31.14
CA ILE A 3 -90.04 -5.63 29.83
C ILE A 3 -89.69 -4.16 29.61
N VAL A 4 -90.59 -3.22 29.96
CA VAL A 4 -90.37 -1.77 29.79
C VAL A 4 -89.25 -1.25 30.70
N LEU A 5 -89.19 -1.75 31.94
CA LEU A 5 -88.10 -1.41 32.87
C LEU A 5 -86.75 -1.93 32.36
N PHE A 6 -86.70 -3.16 31.86
CA PHE A 6 -85.49 -3.70 31.22
C PHE A 6 -85.11 -2.92 29.97
N SER A 7 -86.07 -2.52 29.12
CA SER A 7 -85.82 -1.71 27.93
C SER A 7 -85.25 -0.32 28.27
N LEU A 8 -85.76 0.32 29.32
CA LEU A 8 -85.28 1.64 29.77
C LEU A 8 -83.89 1.55 30.40
N LEU A 9 -83.61 0.51 31.19
CA LEU A 9 -82.28 0.24 31.74
C LEU A 9 -81.26 0.03 30.61
N LEU A 10 -81.66 -0.70 29.56
CA LEU A 10 -80.81 -0.92 28.38
C LEU A 10 -80.52 0.40 27.66
N LEU A 11 -81.50 1.30 27.54
CA LEU A 11 -81.32 2.60 26.90
C LEU A 11 -80.36 3.52 27.65
N SER A 12 -80.43 3.56 28.99
CA SER A 12 -79.51 4.37 29.80
C SER A 12 -78.09 3.83 29.80
N VAL A 13 -77.92 2.49 29.79
CA VAL A 13 -76.59 1.87 29.61
C VAL A 13 -76.02 2.20 28.22
N VAL A 14 -76.83 2.18 27.17
CA VAL A 14 -76.41 2.60 25.83
C VAL A 14 -76.03 4.09 25.81
N GLY A 15 -76.81 4.96 26.44
CA GLY A 15 -76.52 6.40 26.52
C GLY A 15 -75.21 6.72 27.25
N LEU A 16 -74.94 6.07 28.39
CA LEU A 16 -73.67 6.18 29.10
C LEU A 16 -72.50 5.64 28.26
N GLY A 17 -72.70 4.51 27.58
CA GLY A 17 -71.72 3.94 26.67
C GLY A 17 -71.31 4.91 25.55
N MET A 18 -72.28 5.61 24.95
CA MET A 18 -71.99 6.59 23.90
C MET A 18 -71.25 7.83 24.43
N MET A 19 -71.55 8.29 25.66
CA MET A 19 -70.87 9.45 26.25
C MET A 19 -69.40 9.15 26.61
N TYR A 20 -69.10 7.97 27.16
CA TYR A 20 -67.71 7.54 27.39
C TYR A 20 -66.95 7.36 26.08
N SER A 21 -67.63 6.89 25.02
CA SER A 21 -67.04 6.77 23.68
C SER A 21 -66.59 8.12 23.12
N THR A 22 -67.36 9.20 23.31
CA THR A 22 -67.02 10.55 22.77
C THR A 22 -65.75 11.14 23.41
N ASN A 23 -65.57 10.98 24.72
CA ASN A 23 -64.36 11.47 25.41
C ASN A 23 -63.11 10.67 25.05
N MET A 24 -63.27 9.35 24.82
CA MET A 24 -62.20 8.51 24.28
C MET A 24 -61.79 8.97 22.89
N GLU A 25 -62.74 9.23 22.00
CA GLU A 25 -62.47 9.71 20.63
C GLU A 25 -61.71 11.04 20.62
N THR A 26 -62.09 11.99 21.48
CA THR A 26 -61.41 13.28 21.61
C THR A 26 -59.97 13.15 22.12
N SER A 27 -59.75 12.29 23.13
CA SER A 27 -58.43 12.04 23.69
C SER A 27 -57.52 11.29 22.72
N ILE A 28 -58.08 10.31 21.99
CA ILE A 28 -57.38 9.60 20.91
C ILE A 28 -56.98 10.59 19.81
N ASN A 29 -57.88 11.48 19.42
CA ASN A 29 -57.60 12.48 18.37
C ASN A 29 -56.50 13.46 18.79
N SER A 30 -56.50 13.94 20.05
CA SER A 30 -55.41 14.78 20.56
C SER A 30 -54.07 14.05 20.53
N ASN A 31 -54.03 12.83 21.08
CA ASN A 31 -52.82 12.01 21.08
C ASN A 31 -52.34 11.70 19.65
N TYR A 32 -53.26 11.54 18.70
CA TYR A 32 -52.93 11.31 17.31
C TYR A 32 -52.31 12.55 16.65
N ARG A 33 -52.88 13.74 16.88
CA ARG A 33 -52.33 15.01 16.38
C ARG A 33 -50.94 15.33 16.95
N ASP A 34 -50.73 15.07 18.25
CA ASP A 34 -49.44 15.29 18.89
C ASP A 34 -48.38 14.34 18.33
N LYS A 35 -48.74 13.05 18.14
CA LYS A 35 -47.86 12.06 17.48
C LYS A 35 -47.52 12.44 16.05
N GLN A 36 -48.51 12.86 15.25
CA GLN A 36 -48.25 13.32 13.89
C GLN A 36 -47.30 14.52 13.87
N THR A 37 -47.52 15.50 14.76
CA THR A 37 -46.68 16.70 14.84
C THR A 37 -45.24 16.34 15.22
N ALA A 38 -45.06 15.48 16.23
CA ALA A 38 -43.74 14.99 16.62
C ALA A 38 -43.04 14.22 15.48
N MET A 39 -43.79 13.39 14.74
CA MET A 39 -43.26 12.65 13.59
C MET A 39 -42.80 13.59 12.46
N TYR A 40 -43.61 14.58 12.10
CA TYR A 40 -43.23 15.57 11.08
C TYR A 40 -42.05 16.43 11.50
N ALA A 41 -41.98 16.84 12.78
CA ALA A 41 -40.83 17.53 13.32
C ALA A 41 -39.56 16.68 13.26
N ALA A 42 -39.65 15.37 13.56
CA ALA A 42 -38.53 14.44 13.43
C ALA A 42 -38.08 14.27 11.96
N PHE A 43 -39.02 14.18 11.01
CA PHE A 43 -38.68 14.15 9.59
C PHE A 43 -38.05 15.45 9.10
N ALA A 44 -38.53 16.60 9.56
CA ALA A 44 -37.90 17.89 9.28
C ALA A 44 -36.46 17.90 9.81
N GLY A 45 -36.23 17.45 11.04
CA GLY A 45 -34.89 17.36 11.62
C GLY A 45 -33.96 16.38 10.91
N LEU A 46 -34.49 15.26 10.44
CA LEU A 46 -33.74 14.33 9.61
C LEU A 46 -33.29 14.97 8.29
N GLN A 47 -34.18 15.69 7.61
CA GLN A 47 -33.84 16.34 6.34
C GLN A 47 -32.90 17.51 6.55
N GLU A 48 -33.09 18.26 7.63
CA GLU A 48 -32.19 19.32 8.07
C GLU A 48 -30.76 18.80 8.27
N GLY A 49 -30.61 17.72 9.04
CA GLY A 49 -29.31 17.08 9.25
C GLY A 49 -28.72 16.54 7.94
N ARG A 50 -29.53 15.90 7.09
CA ARG A 50 -29.10 15.35 5.79
C ARG A 50 -28.59 16.42 4.84
N ASP A 51 -29.26 17.56 4.76
CA ASP A 51 -28.87 18.64 3.84
C ASP A 51 -27.57 19.32 4.31
N ARG A 52 -27.41 19.50 5.63
CA ARG A 52 -26.18 20.11 6.20
C ARG A 52 -24.95 19.20 6.06
N ILE A 53 -25.12 17.87 5.97
CA ILE A 53 -24.02 16.89 5.72
C ILE A 53 -23.94 16.38 4.28
N LYS A 54 -24.68 16.97 3.35
CA LYS A 54 -24.62 16.59 1.92
C LYS A 54 -23.33 17.11 1.30
N TYR A 55 -22.72 16.35 0.39
CA TYR A 55 -21.53 16.79 -0.33
C TYR A 55 -21.87 17.88 -1.38
N PRO A 56 -21.09 18.98 -1.51
CA PRO A 56 -19.95 19.36 -0.67
C PRO A 56 -20.39 19.77 0.75
N TYR A 57 -19.72 19.22 1.75
CA TYR A 57 -20.18 19.25 3.15
C TYR A 57 -20.18 20.66 3.75
N ASN A 58 -21.33 21.14 4.23
CA ASN A 58 -21.42 22.36 5.06
C ASN A 58 -21.07 22.05 6.53
N ILE A 59 -21.43 20.86 6.99
CA ILE A 59 -21.00 20.23 8.23
C ILE A 59 -20.39 18.87 7.87
N THR A 60 -19.16 18.61 8.29
CA THR A 60 -18.50 17.31 8.06
C THR A 60 -19.24 16.22 8.84
N PRO A 61 -19.69 15.13 8.19
CA PRO A 61 -20.34 14.04 8.90
C PRO A 61 -19.34 13.27 9.79
N PRO A 62 -19.83 12.58 10.84
CA PRO A 62 -18.98 11.74 11.67
C PRO A 62 -18.57 10.48 10.89
N PHE A 63 -17.29 10.11 10.96
CA PHE A 63 -16.73 8.91 10.31
C PHE A 63 -16.46 7.76 11.30
N GLU A 64 -16.57 8.04 12.59
CA GLU A 64 -16.35 7.07 13.66
C GLU A 64 -17.49 7.13 14.69
N LEU A 65 -17.62 6.06 15.48
CA LEU A 65 -18.64 5.98 16.52
C LEU A 65 -18.37 7.00 17.66
N PRO A 66 -19.42 7.47 18.35
CA PRO A 66 -19.27 8.37 19.50
C PRO A 66 -18.37 7.81 20.61
N SER A 67 -17.45 8.63 21.12
CA SER A 67 -16.61 8.32 22.28
C SER A 67 -16.43 9.55 23.17
N THR A 68 -15.97 9.37 24.41
CA THR A 68 -15.70 10.49 25.32
C THR A 68 -14.49 11.34 24.89
N THR A 69 -13.69 10.84 23.95
CA THR A 69 -12.43 11.44 23.52
C THR A 69 -12.49 12.07 22.12
N ILE A 70 -13.54 11.79 21.34
CA ILE A 70 -13.68 12.25 19.96
C ILE A 70 -15.05 12.90 19.77
N ALA A 71 -15.06 14.07 19.12
CA ALA A 71 -16.23 14.92 18.96
C ALA A 71 -17.19 14.44 17.85
N ASN A 72 -17.60 13.17 17.86
CA ASN A 72 -18.44 12.55 16.82
C ASN A 72 -19.96 12.66 17.07
N VAL A 73 -20.37 13.35 18.13
CA VAL A 73 -21.78 13.75 18.33
C VAL A 73 -21.93 15.21 17.95
N ILE A 74 -22.66 15.46 16.89
CA ILE A 74 -22.87 16.82 16.36
C ILE A 74 -24.26 17.30 16.80
N TYR A 75 -24.31 18.46 17.45
CA TYR A 75 -25.55 19.20 17.66
C TYR A 75 -25.60 20.41 16.75
N ILE A 76 -26.68 20.54 15.98
CA ILE A 76 -27.06 21.79 15.31
C ILE A 76 -28.12 22.42 16.22
N VAL A 77 -27.91 23.63 16.71
CA VAL A 77 -28.81 24.31 17.65
C VAL A 77 -29.29 25.63 17.07
N ALA A 78 -30.54 25.98 17.34
CA ALA A 78 -31.12 27.25 16.89
C ALA A 78 -30.44 28.47 17.50
N ASP A 79 -30.04 28.37 18.76
CA ASP A 79 -29.34 29.41 19.52
C ASP A 79 -28.59 28.76 20.70
N ALA A 80 -27.26 28.73 20.65
CA ALA A 80 -26.46 28.05 21.67
C ALA A 80 -26.48 28.77 23.03
N ALA A 81 -26.95 30.02 23.11
CA ALA A 81 -27.10 30.74 24.37
C ALA A 81 -28.25 30.17 25.20
N THR A 82 -29.35 29.78 24.56
CA THR A 82 -30.60 29.35 25.21
C THR A 82 -30.86 27.84 25.06
N VAL A 83 -30.50 27.24 23.93
CA VAL A 83 -30.72 25.84 23.61
C VAL A 83 -29.46 25.03 23.86
N LYS A 84 -29.45 24.24 24.95
CA LYS A 84 -28.27 23.45 25.37
C LYS A 84 -28.63 21.97 25.58
N PRO A 85 -28.71 21.17 24.52
CA PRO A 85 -29.08 19.74 24.61
C PRO A 85 -28.12 18.90 25.46
N TRP A 86 -26.89 19.36 25.67
CA TRP A 86 -25.89 18.72 26.52
C TRP A 86 -25.95 19.14 28.00
N ALA A 87 -26.90 19.98 28.42
CA ALA A 87 -27.00 20.47 29.80
C ALA A 87 -28.27 19.91 30.47
N ALA A 88 -28.12 19.05 31.48
CA ALA A 88 -29.21 18.29 32.10
C ALA A 88 -30.30 19.15 32.78
N ASP A 89 -29.94 20.37 33.15
CA ASP A 89 -30.83 21.38 33.75
C ASP A 89 -31.53 22.27 32.70
N ASN A 90 -31.18 22.14 31.42
CA ASN A 90 -31.77 22.94 30.35
C ASN A 90 -33.11 22.37 29.89
N LYS A 91 -34.08 23.24 29.62
CA LYS A 91 -35.40 22.86 29.08
C LYS A 91 -35.32 22.06 27.78
N TYR A 92 -34.26 22.25 26.99
CA TYR A 92 -34.04 21.58 25.71
C TYR A 92 -33.01 20.47 25.80
N PHE A 93 -32.76 19.92 26.99
CA PHE A 93 -31.86 18.78 27.19
C PHE A 93 -32.19 17.62 26.25
N ASP A 94 -31.16 16.94 25.77
CA ASP A 94 -31.29 15.72 24.98
C ASP A 94 -31.69 14.56 25.89
N THR A 95 -33.00 14.34 25.97
CA THR A 95 -33.60 13.29 26.80
C THR A 95 -33.41 11.88 26.24
N GLU A 96 -32.72 11.70 25.11
CA GLU A 96 -32.51 10.40 24.47
C GLU A 96 -31.04 9.97 24.46
N LEU A 97 -30.09 10.86 24.78
CA LEU A 97 -28.65 10.58 24.66
C LEU A 97 -28.19 9.34 25.46
N CYS A 98 -28.68 9.17 26.68
CA CYS A 98 -28.37 7.99 27.51
C CYS A 98 -29.04 6.70 27.00
N GLN A 99 -30.08 6.79 26.17
CA GLN A 99 -30.74 5.62 25.60
C GLN A 99 -29.89 4.96 24.50
N GLU A 100 -28.90 5.70 23.98
CA GLU A 100 -28.06 5.23 22.89
C GLU A 100 -26.82 4.45 23.30
N LYS A 101 -26.62 4.21 24.60
CA LYS A 101 -25.51 3.37 25.15
C LYS A 101 -24.12 3.80 24.67
N VAL A 102 -23.93 5.09 24.41
CA VAL A 102 -22.67 5.70 23.96
C VAL A 102 -22.07 6.58 25.07
N LEU A 103 -20.82 7.02 24.87
CA LEU A 103 -20.16 8.04 25.70
C LEU A 103 -19.97 7.66 27.18
N GLY A 104 -20.04 6.37 27.53
CA GLY A 104 -19.90 5.90 28.91
C GLY A 104 -21.03 6.34 29.84
N ILE A 105 -22.15 6.83 29.29
CA ILE A 105 -23.35 7.17 30.06
C ILE A 105 -24.06 5.85 30.39
N SER A 106 -24.50 5.68 31.64
CA SER A 106 -25.30 4.51 32.02
C SER A 106 -26.56 4.47 31.15
N PRO A 107 -26.88 3.32 30.52
CA PRO A 107 -28.09 3.18 29.72
C PRO A 107 -29.32 3.56 30.56
N GLY A 108 -30.17 4.43 30.01
CA GLY A 108 -31.45 4.74 30.62
C GLY A 108 -32.43 3.57 30.52
N THR A 109 -33.52 3.62 31.30
CA THR A 109 -34.66 2.72 31.08
C THR A 109 -35.37 3.12 29.78
N PRO A 110 -35.62 2.20 28.84
CA PRO A 110 -36.29 2.54 27.58
C PRO A 110 -37.62 3.27 27.80
N GLY A 111 -37.82 4.39 27.11
CA GLY A 111 -39.01 5.23 27.24
C GLY A 111 -39.01 6.17 28.45
N VAL A 112 -37.95 6.17 29.26
CA VAL A 112 -37.74 7.14 30.34
C VAL A 112 -36.77 8.24 29.88
N PRO A 113 -37.15 9.52 29.94
CA PRO A 113 -36.26 10.62 29.61
C PRO A 113 -34.94 10.58 30.38
N CYS A 114 -33.84 10.76 29.67
CA CYS A 114 -32.52 10.89 30.28
C CYS A 114 -32.46 12.11 31.20
N THR A 115 -31.68 11.99 32.28
CA THR A 115 -31.42 13.06 33.25
C THR A 115 -29.93 13.37 33.43
N ALA A 116 -29.06 12.63 32.75
CA ALA A 116 -27.61 12.75 32.86
C ALA A 116 -26.95 12.79 31.48
N THR A 117 -25.81 13.47 31.39
CA THR A 117 -25.01 13.63 30.17
C THR A 117 -23.58 13.13 30.39
N ALA A 118 -22.83 12.97 29.31
CA ALA A 118 -21.41 12.63 29.38
C ALA A 118 -20.58 13.81 29.93
N SER A 119 -19.61 13.49 30.79
CA SER A 119 -18.72 14.50 31.36
C SER A 119 -17.84 15.17 30.31
N GLY A 120 -17.61 16.47 30.47
CA GLY A 120 -16.72 17.24 29.60
C GLY A 120 -17.37 17.69 28.28
N THR A 121 -16.54 18.18 27.36
CA THR A 121 -16.98 18.77 26.09
C THR A 121 -16.37 18.11 24.84
N ALA A 122 -15.34 17.27 25.01
CA ALA A 122 -14.57 16.68 23.91
C ALA A 122 -15.37 15.69 23.04
N TRP A 123 -16.49 15.18 23.55
CA TRP A 123 -17.34 14.21 22.86
C TRP A 123 -18.32 14.82 21.87
N ARG A 124 -18.51 16.15 21.88
CA ARG A 124 -19.49 16.83 21.03
C ARG A 124 -18.94 17.98 20.23
N GLN A 125 -19.61 18.26 19.11
CA GLN A 125 -19.52 19.50 18.36
C GLN A 125 -20.86 20.23 18.41
N VAL A 126 -20.82 21.55 18.38
CA VAL A 126 -22.01 22.41 18.42
C VAL A 126 -21.91 23.39 17.25
N PHE A 127 -22.92 23.38 16.39
CA PHE A 127 -23.12 24.34 15.32
C PHE A 127 -24.31 25.23 15.71
N ASP A 128 -24.04 26.50 15.91
CA ASP A 128 -25.03 27.50 16.31
C ASP A 128 -25.57 28.22 15.07
N ASP A 129 -26.86 28.02 14.81
CA ASP A 129 -27.59 28.54 13.66
C ASP A 129 -28.05 30.00 13.87
N SER A 130 -27.98 30.53 15.10
CA SER A 130 -28.24 31.95 15.39
C SER A 130 -27.14 32.88 14.90
N LEU A 131 -25.94 32.33 14.67
CA LEU A 131 -24.79 33.07 14.17
C LEU A 131 -25.06 33.52 12.73
N GLY A 132 -24.73 34.76 12.38
CA GLY A 132 -25.13 35.35 11.08
C GLY A 132 -24.74 34.54 9.83
N GLY A 133 -25.38 34.84 8.70
CA GLY A 133 -25.27 34.09 7.42
C GLY A 133 -23.90 34.05 6.74
N SER A 134 -22.84 34.57 7.38
CA SER A 134 -21.45 34.33 7.00
C SER A 134 -20.91 32.97 7.46
N ALA A 135 -21.61 32.28 8.35
CA ALA A 135 -21.26 30.94 8.77
C ALA A 135 -21.56 29.91 7.66
N PRO A 136 -20.60 29.09 7.19
CA PRO A 136 -20.80 28.13 6.09
C PRO A 136 -21.91 27.12 6.34
N TRP A 137 -22.19 26.84 7.61
CA TRP A 137 -23.25 25.94 8.02
C TRP A 137 -24.59 26.63 8.15
N ASN A 138 -24.74 27.97 8.08
CA ASN A 138 -26.02 28.69 8.19
C ASN A 138 -26.64 28.93 6.81
N LEU A 139 -27.60 28.08 6.42
CA LEU A 139 -28.28 28.12 5.11
C LEU A 139 -29.63 28.85 5.19
N ALA A 140 -30.39 28.62 6.26
CA ALA A 140 -31.65 29.28 6.64
C ALA A 140 -31.93 28.97 8.12
N SER A 141 -32.61 29.86 8.85
CA SER A 141 -32.97 29.65 10.26
C SER A 141 -33.77 28.36 10.43
N THR A 142 -33.28 27.44 11.25
CA THR A 142 -34.02 26.22 11.59
C THR A 142 -35.27 26.54 12.43
N ASP A 143 -36.40 25.92 12.10
CA ASP A 143 -37.63 25.96 12.92
C ASP A 143 -37.53 25.02 14.14
N LEU A 144 -36.51 24.14 14.17
CA LEU A 144 -36.26 23.20 15.24
C LEU A 144 -35.39 23.85 16.32
N LYS A 145 -35.48 23.37 17.55
CA LYS A 145 -34.58 23.85 18.60
C LYS A 145 -33.19 23.27 18.45
N TRP A 146 -33.10 21.98 18.13
CA TRP A 146 -31.85 21.32 17.85
C TRP A 146 -32.04 20.04 17.04
N VAL A 147 -30.97 19.59 16.39
CA VAL A 147 -30.84 18.30 15.71
C VAL A 147 -29.52 17.65 16.14
N ARG A 148 -29.54 16.34 16.42
CA ARG A 148 -28.34 15.54 16.71
C ARG A 148 -27.98 14.66 15.52
N ILE A 149 -26.70 14.63 15.17
CA ILE A 149 -26.13 13.75 14.13
C ILE A 149 -25.00 12.94 14.75
N GLN A 150 -25.03 11.63 14.54
CA GLN A 150 -23.97 10.71 14.95
C GLN A 150 -24.03 9.42 14.13
N LEU A 151 -22.92 8.69 14.09
CA LEU A 151 -22.96 7.31 13.59
C LEU A 151 -23.69 6.41 14.57
N LYS A 152 -24.51 5.53 14.01
CA LYS A 152 -25.22 4.51 14.75
C LYS A 152 -24.34 3.28 14.92
N ALA A 153 -24.21 2.77 16.14
CA ALA A 153 -23.71 1.43 16.40
C ALA A 153 -24.86 0.43 16.47
N ASN A 154 -24.53 -0.85 16.38
CA ASN A 154 -25.49 -1.94 16.36
C ASN A 154 -26.36 -1.97 17.62
N ASN A 155 -25.78 -1.75 18.80
CA ASN A 155 -26.48 -1.76 20.08
C ASN A 155 -26.85 -0.36 20.61
N ASN A 156 -26.78 0.69 19.78
CA ASN A 156 -27.17 2.05 20.15
C ASN A 156 -28.69 2.25 20.33
N THR A 157 -29.50 1.20 20.23
CA THR A 157 -30.93 1.27 20.47
C THR A 157 -31.37 0.13 21.39
N PRO A 158 -32.52 0.24 22.09
CA PRO A 158 -33.06 -0.84 22.92
C PRO A 158 -33.18 -2.16 22.16
N VAL A 159 -33.48 -2.07 20.86
CA VAL A 159 -33.45 -3.20 19.93
C VAL A 159 -32.19 -3.07 19.06
N PRO A 160 -31.21 -3.99 19.17
CA PRO A 160 -30.02 -3.96 18.33
C PRO A 160 -30.36 -4.22 16.87
N VAL A 161 -29.58 -3.64 15.95
CA VAL A 161 -29.81 -3.76 14.51
C VAL A 161 -29.78 -5.22 14.05
N ASN A 162 -28.89 -6.03 14.61
CA ASN A 162 -28.78 -7.47 14.33
C ASN A 162 -29.38 -8.36 15.44
N GLY A 163 -30.07 -7.78 16.44
CA GLY A 163 -30.58 -8.49 17.62
C GLY A 163 -29.54 -8.87 18.69
N ASP A 164 -28.24 -8.73 18.42
CA ASP A 164 -27.18 -8.93 19.40
C ASP A 164 -26.91 -7.65 20.18
N SER A 165 -27.24 -7.67 21.47
CA SER A 165 -27.08 -6.51 22.36
C SER A 165 -25.64 -6.24 22.79
N ASN A 166 -24.73 -7.19 22.57
CA ASN A 166 -23.31 -7.07 22.94
C ASN A 166 -22.44 -6.46 21.85
N SER A 167 -22.89 -6.49 20.59
CA SER A 167 -22.13 -5.93 19.48
C SER A 167 -22.26 -4.40 19.42
N SER A 168 -21.13 -3.70 19.59
CA SER A 168 -20.98 -2.25 19.43
C SER A 168 -20.42 -1.84 18.06
N ALA A 169 -20.42 -2.74 17.08
CA ALA A 169 -19.94 -2.44 15.74
C ALA A 169 -20.82 -1.39 15.05
N GLN A 170 -20.27 -0.62 14.11
CA GLN A 170 -21.02 0.39 13.37
C GLN A 170 -22.21 -0.26 12.62
N ALA A 171 -23.34 0.43 12.57
CA ALA A 171 -24.46 0.03 11.74
C ALA A 171 -24.23 0.46 10.29
N CYS A 172 -24.41 -0.47 9.37
CA CYS A 172 -24.27 -0.32 7.93
C CYS A 172 -25.64 -0.37 7.25
N TRP A 173 -25.72 0.22 6.05
CA TRP A 173 -26.90 0.16 5.20
C TRP A 173 -26.59 -0.61 3.93
N ASN A 174 -27.39 -1.62 3.64
CA ASN A 174 -27.23 -2.46 2.45
C ASN A 174 -28.13 -2.03 1.27
N GLY A 175 -28.81 -0.88 1.36
CA GLY A 175 -29.80 -0.43 0.38
C GLY A 175 -31.25 -0.68 0.78
N SER A 176 -31.51 -1.57 1.74
CA SER A 176 -32.87 -2.01 2.12
C SER A 176 -33.11 -2.04 3.64
N THR A 177 -32.13 -2.53 4.40
CA THR A 177 -32.20 -2.65 5.86
C THR A 177 -30.89 -2.22 6.51
N GLN A 178 -30.99 -1.84 7.77
CA GLN A 178 -29.81 -1.61 8.61
C GLN A 178 -29.25 -2.98 9.02
N MET A 179 -27.94 -3.08 9.10
CA MET A 179 -27.22 -4.27 9.59
C MET A 179 -26.01 -3.85 10.44
N SER A 180 -25.46 -4.75 11.25
CA SER A 180 -24.15 -4.51 11.88
C SER A 180 -23.02 -4.57 10.85
N THR A 181 -21.85 -3.96 11.13
CA THR A 181 -20.69 -3.97 10.20
C THR A 181 -20.33 -5.42 9.86
N PRO A 182 -20.33 -5.80 8.57
CA PRO A 182 -19.99 -7.16 8.19
C PRO A 182 -18.53 -7.50 8.54
N THR A 183 -18.25 -8.76 8.85
CA THR A 183 -16.87 -9.25 9.00
C THR A 183 -16.12 -9.11 7.68
N GLY A 184 -14.84 -8.71 7.73
CA GLY A 184 -14.08 -8.41 6.51
C GLY A 184 -14.58 -7.15 5.82
N TYR A 185 -15.23 -6.25 6.55
CA TYR A 185 -15.47 -4.86 6.17
C TYR A 185 -14.81 -3.96 7.23
N THR A 186 -14.37 -2.77 6.83
CA THR A 186 -13.76 -1.74 7.69
C THR A 186 -14.81 -0.78 8.25
N THR A 187 -14.40 0.06 9.20
CA THR A 187 -15.19 1.22 9.64
C THR A 187 -15.65 2.03 8.41
N GLY A 188 -16.92 2.42 8.35
CA GLY A 188 -17.51 3.02 7.14
C GLY A 188 -18.15 2.03 6.15
N CYS A 189 -18.31 0.76 6.53
CA CYS A 189 -19.08 -0.24 5.78
C CYS A 189 -18.51 -0.59 4.42
N GLN A 190 -17.17 -0.65 4.32
CA GLN A 190 -16.45 -0.99 3.09
C GLN A 190 -15.75 -2.35 3.19
N PRO A 191 -15.76 -3.19 2.16
CA PRO A 191 -15.16 -4.53 2.20
C PRO A 191 -13.61 -4.53 2.31
N VAL A 192 -13.03 -5.56 2.93
CA VAL A 192 -11.59 -5.79 3.12
C VAL A 192 -11.11 -6.72 2.01
N GLY A 193 -10.37 -6.15 1.05
CA GLY A 193 -9.66 -6.87 -0.01
C GLY A 193 -10.49 -7.37 -1.20
N GLY A 194 -9.87 -7.50 -2.37
CA GLY A 194 -10.47 -7.86 -3.66
C GLY A 194 -9.56 -8.73 -4.54
N VAL A 195 -10.14 -9.55 -5.43
CA VAL A 195 -9.45 -10.31 -6.48
C VAL A 195 -8.84 -9.33 -7.49
N THR A 196 -7.52 -9.36 -7.65
CA THR A 196 -6.81 -8.44 -8.56
C THR A 196 -6.39 -9.10 -9.86
N ALA A 197 -6.22 -10.42 -9.85
CA ALA A 197 -5.88 -11.19 -11.05
C ALA A 197 -6.41 -12.62 -10.92
N ALA A 198 -6.56 -13.26 -12.08
CA ALA A 198 -6.75 -14.69 -12.21
C ALA A 198 -5.75 -15.22 -13.25
N THR A 199 -4.81 -16.04 -12.81
CA THR A 199 -3.72 -16.54 -13.64
C THR A 199 -4.03 -17.96 -14.09
N VAL A 200 -4.01 -18.19 -15.41
CA VAL A 200 -4.18 -19.52 -16.00
C VAL A 200 -2.95 -20.38 -15.66
N ILE A 201 -3.18 -21.57 -15.11
CA ILE A 201 -2.14 -22.58 -14.78
C ILE A 201 -2.06 -23.61 -15.91
N THR A 202 -3.20 -24.08 -16.40
CA THR A 202 -3.28 -24.94 -17.59
C THR A 202 -4.33 -24.39 -18.54
N SER A 203 -4.03 -24.36 -19.84
CA SER A 203 -4.89 -23.72 -20.84
C SER A 203 -6.06 -24.59 -21.30
N GLY A 204 -5.96 -25.91 -21.09
CA GLY A 204 -6.92 -26.89 -21.58
C GLY A 204 -6.99 -26.98 -23.11
N THR A 205 -7.90 -27.80 -23.63
CA THR A 205 -8.08 -28.04 -25.08
C THR A 205 -9.57 -28.24 -25.43
N SER A 206 -9.90 -28.20 -26.72
CA SER A 206 -11.26 -28.44 -27.27
C SER A 206 -12.29 -27.35 -26.99
N TYR A 207 -11.87 -26.13 -26.63
CA TYR A 207 -12.80 -25.02 -26.39
C TYR A 207 -13.33 -24.41 -27.69
N THR A 208 -14.60 -24.67 -28.01
CA THR A 208 -15.35 -24.16 -29.16
C THR A 208 -16.09 -22.84 -28.89
N SER A 209 -16.17 -22.40 -27.63
CA SER A 209 -16.73 -21.10 -27.22
C SER A 209 -16.15 -20.65 -25.87
N VAL A 210 -16.19 -19.34 -25.57
CA VAL A 210 -15.52 -18.78 -24.38
C VAL A 210 -16.04 -19.44 -23.10
N PRO A 211 -15.18 -20.13 -22.32
CA PRO A 211 -15.61 -20.74 -21.08
C PRO A 211 -15.91 -19.66 -20.04
N THR A 212 -16.86 -19.96 -19.16
CA THR A 212 -17.18 -19.08 -18.04
C THR A 212 -16.11 -19.21 -16.97
N VAL A 213 -15.64 -18.07 -16.45
CA VAL A 213 -14.69 -18.01 -15.33
C VAL A 213 -15.47 -17.83 -14.05
N ASN A 214 -15.24 -18.73 -13.10
CA ASN A 214 -15.93 -18.70 -11.84
C ASN A 214 -14.94 -18.61 -10.68
N PHE A 215 -15.15 -17.65 -9.77
CA PHE A 215 -14.40 -17.53 -8.52
C PHE A 215 -15.19 -18.18 -7.39
N ALA A 216 -14.54 -19.07 -6.64
CA ALA A 216 -15.16 -19.77 -5.52
C ALA A 216 -14.24 -19.76 -4.29
N GLY A 217 -14.80 -19.47 -3.10
CA GLY A 217 -14.06 -19.39 -1.84
C GLY A 217 -13.53 -17.99 -1.50
N GLY A 218 -12.69 -17.88 -0.48
CA GLY A 218 -11.92 -16.66 -0.18
C GLY A 218 -12.57 -15.56 0.67
N GLY A 219 -13.84 -15.71 1.07
CA GLY A 219 -14.51 -14.81 2.03
C GLY A 219 -15.15 -13.54 1.43
N GLY A 220 -14.87 -13.21 0.17
CA GLY A 220 -15.39 -12.02 -0.52
C GLY A 220 -16.41 -12.29 -1.62
N THR A 221 -16.95 -11.23 -2.21
CA THR A 221 -17.99 -11.26 -3.26
C THR A 221 -17.76 -10.20 -4.33
N GLY A 222 -18.42 -10.35 -5.49
CA GLY A 222 -18.40 -9.35 -6.57
C GLY A 222 -17.19 -9.43 -7.48
N ALA A 223 -16.36 -10.48 -7.37
CA ALA A 223 -15.30 -10.72 -8.34
C ALA A 223 -15.90 -11.30 -9.63
N THR A 224 -15.64 -10.67 -10.76
CA THR A 224 -16.04 -11.16 -12.09
C THR A 224 -14.84 -11.12 -13.01
N ALA A 225 -14.78 -12.02 -13.98
CA ALA A 225 -13.70 -12.07 -14.97
C ALA A 225 -14.18 -12.69 -16.28
N THR A 226 -13.47 -12.39 -17.36
CA THR A 226 -13.70 -12.98 -18.70
C THR A 226 -12.50 -13.80 -19.12
N ALA A 227 -12.73 -15.02 -19.61
CA ALA A 227 -11.70 -15.80 -20.28
C ALA A 227 -11.51 -15.27 -21.70
N VAL A 228 -10.26 -15.25 -22.16
CA VAL A 228 -9.89 -14.96 -23.54
C VAL A 228 -9.50 -16.28 -24.18
N LEU A 229 -10.21 -16.66 -25.24
CA LEU A 229 -9.85 -17.80 -26.08
C LEU A 229 -8.98 -17.37 -27.24
N LEU A 230 -8.16 -18.30 -27.71
CA LEU A 230 -7.51 -18.16 -29.00
C LEU A 230 -7.79 -19.36 -29.90
N PRO A 231 -8.00 -19.10 -31.20
CA PRO A 231 -8.28 -20.15 -32.16
C PRO A 231 -6.98 -20.86 -32.54
N GLU A 232 -6.86 -22.10 -32.07
CA GLU A 232 -6.02 -23.13 -32.67
C GLU A 232 -6.92 -24.33 -33.00
N SER A 233 -6.42 -25.38 -33.65
CA SER A 233 -7.22 -26.50 -34.20
C SER A 233 -8.21 -27.15 -33.22
N THR A 234 -8.05 -26.97 -31.91
CA THR A 234 -9.02 -27.37 -30.88
C THR A 234 -9.44 -26.25 -29.90
N GLY A 235 -8.88 -25.03 -29.94
CA GLY A 235 -9.24 -23.92 -29.04
C GLY A 235 -8.85 -24.11 -27.56
N TYR A 236 -8.25 -23.10 -26.94
CA TYR A 236 -7.79 -23.13 -25.53
C TYR A 236 -7.91 -21.77 -24.83
N VAL A 237 -7.83 -21.76 -23.49
CA VAL A 237 -7.89 -20.55 -22.68
C VAL A 237 -6.53 -19.87 -22.60
N ALA A 238 -6.42 -18.68 -23.17
CA ALA A 238 -5.17 -17.92 -23.27
C ALA A 238 -4.91 -17.05 -22.03
N SER A 239 -5.95 -16.39 -21.52
CA SER A 239 -5.85 -15.55 -20.33
C SER A 239 -7.20 -15.37 -19.67
N ILE A 240 -7.20 -14.87 -18.43
CA ILE A 240 -8.40 -14.47 -17.71
C ILE A 240 -8.23 -13.00 -17.31
N SER A 241 -9.17 -12.15 -17.70
CA SER A 241 -9.20 -10.73 -17.36
C SER A 241 -10.22 -10.49 -16.25
N VAL A 242 -9.78 -10.05 -15.09
CA VAL A 242 -10.70 -9.67 -13.99
C VAL A 242 -11.41 -8.36 -14.35
N THR A 243 -12.73 -8.41 -14.39
CA THR A 243 -13.62 -7.29 -14.75
C THR A 243 -14.01 -6.47 -13.52
N THR A 244 -14.33 -7.14 -12.40
CA THR A 244 -14.47 -6.50 -11.09
C THR A 244 -13.72 -7.34 -10.08
N GLY A 245 -12.93 -6.73 -9.21
CA GLY A 245 -12.18 -7.48 -8.20
C GLY A 245 -13.03 -7.98 -7.04
N GLY A 246 -14.25 -7.47 -6.92
CA GLY A 246 -15.05 -7.75 -5.75
C GLY A 246 -14.33 -7.29 -4.49
N SER A 247 -14.78 -7.83 -3.36
CA SER A 247 -14.61 -7.15 -2.10
C SER A 247 -14.85 -8.10 -0.91
N GLY A 248 -14.12 -7.97 0.19
CA GLY A 248 -14.21 -8.85 1.36
C GLY A 248 -13.36 -10.12 1.27
N TYR A 249 -12.48 -10.24 0.28
CA TYR A 249 -11.65 -11.43 0.13
C TYR A 249 -10.48 -11.44 1.12
N THR A 250 -10.50 -12.39 2.05
CA THR A 250 -9.49 -12.55 3.12
C THR A 250 -8.44 -13.62 2.82
N ILE A 251 -8.73 -14.58 1.92
CA ILE A 251 -7.75 -15.54 1.34
C ILE A 251 -8.09 -15.79 -0.15
N PRO A 252 -7.13 -16.16 -1.03
CA PRO A 252 -7.40 -16.23 -2.46
C PRO A 252 -8.49 -17.25 -2.85
N PRO A 253 -9.46 -16.90 -3.72
CA PRO A 253 -10.46 -17.84 -4.20
C PRO A 253 -9.88 -18.83 -5.23
N THR A 254 -10.47 -20.02 -5.30
CA THR A 254 -10.27 -20.99 -6.38
C THR A 254 -10.91 -20.46 -7.66
N VAL A 255 -10.22 -20.61 -8.80
CA VAL A 255 -10.74 -20.23 -10.11
C VAL A 255 -11.05 -21.49 -10.91
N THR A 256 -12.27 -21.62 -11.40
CA THR A 256 -12.69 -22.73 -12.28
C THR A 256 -13.16 -22.21 -13.63
N LEU A 257 -12.94 -23.02 -14.66
CA LEU A 257 -13.37 -22.73 -16.02
C LEU A 257 -14.32 -23.83 -16.47
N SER A 258 -15.50 -23.45 -16.93
CA SER A 258 -16.56 -24.40 -17.31
C SER A 258 -17.28 -24.01 -18.60
N GLY A 259 -17.86 -25.01 -19.25
CA GLY A 259 -18.50 -24.83 -20.55
C GLY A 259 -17.48 -24.65 -21.66
N GLY A 260 -17.90 -24.04 -22.76
CA GLY A 260 -17.00 -23.77 -23.88
C GLY A 260 -16.61 -24.98 -24.71
N GLY A 261 -17.10 -26.20 -24.43
CA GLY A 261 -16.83 -27.42 -25.21
C GLY A 261 -15.48 -28.11 -24.92
N GLY A 262 -14.60 -27.46 -24.16
CA GLY A 262 -13.25 -27.93 -23.85
C GLY A 262 -13.07 -28.52 -22.47
N SER A 263 -11.84 -28.94 -22.14
CA SER A 263 -11.49 -29.58 -20.87
C SER A 263 -10.06 -29.22 -20.42
N ALA A 264 -9.77 -29.44 -19.13
CA ALA A 264 -8.45 -29.33 -18.49
C ALA A 264 -7.85 -27.92 -18.33
N ALA A 265 -8.63 -26.84 -18.49
CA ALA A 265 -8.17 -25.50 -18.10
C ALA A 265 -8.25 -25.28 -16.58
N THR A 266 -7.19 -24.75 -15.98
CA THR A 266 -7.12 -24.41 -14.53
C THR A 266 -6.52 -23.02 -14.32
N ALA A 267 -6.88 -22.37 -13.22
CA ALA A 267 -6.38 -21.03 -12.87
C ALA A 267 -6.35 -20.80 -11.35
N THR A 268 -5.60 -19.79 -10.90
CA THR A 268 -5.56 -19.31 -9.51
C THR A 268 -5.86 -17.83 -9.42
N ALA A 269 -6.47 -17.39 -8.31
CA ALA A 269 -6.75 -15.98 -8.06
C ALA A 269 -5.65 -15.34 -7.21
N VAL A 270 -5.45 -14.04 -7.39
CA VAL A 270 -4.55 -13.21 -6.58
C VAL A 270 -5.39 -12.17 -5.84
N LEU A 271 -5.12 -11.98 -4.55
CA LEU A 271 -5.80 -10.95 -3.74
C LEU A 271 -4.94 -9.71 -3.53
N SER A 272 -5.63 -8.58 -3.38
CA SER A 272 -5.11 -7.39 -2.70
C SER A 272 -5.92 -7.15 -1.43
N SER A 273 -5.27 -6.81 -0.32
CA SER A 273 -5.93 -6.44 0.95
C SER A 273 -6.66 -5.09 0.88
N THR A 274 -6.43 -4.27 -0.16
CA THR A 274 -7.02 -2.94 -0.34
C THR A 274 -8.10 -2.88 -1.43
N GLY A 275 -8.42 -4.00 -2.10
CA GLY A 275 -9.41 -4.02 -3.19
C GLY A 275 -9.04 -3.22 -4.45
N THR A 276 -7.80 -2.71 -4.53
CA THR A 276 -7.26 -1.95 -5.65
C THR A 276 -6.16 -2.75 -6.35
N THR A 277 -6.21 -2.76 -7.69
CA THR A 277 -5.21 -3.39 -8.57
C THR A 277 -3.89 -2.65 -8.48
N VAL A 278 -2.90 -3.24 -7.81
CA VAL A 278 -1.49 -2.91 -8.06
C VAL A 278 -0.99 -3.93 -9.08
N THR A 279 -1.19 -3.65 -10.37
CA THR A 279 -0.49 -4.39 -11.42
C THR A 279 0.93 -3.82 -11.49
N ASN A 280 1.91 -4.58 -11.00
CA ASN A 280 3.30 -4.23 -11.26
C ASN A 280 3.50 -4.17 -12.78
N PRO A 281 4.05 -3.07 -13.34
CA PRO A 281 4.26 -2.95 -14.78
C PRO A 281 5.14 -4.11 -15.29
N GLY A 282 4.62 -4.89 -16.23
CA GLY A 282 5.31 -6.01 -16.86
C GLY A 282 5.88 -5.69 -18.25
N SER A 283 6.51 -6.70 -18.85
CA SER A 283 7.09 -6.66 -20.20
C SER A 283 6.71 -7.94 -20.95
N VAL A 284 6.64 -7.87 -22.28
CA VAL A 284 6.46 -9.05 -23.14
C VAL A 284 7.75 -9.89 -23.08
N VAL A 285 7.70 -11.05 -22.44
CA VAL A 285 8.88 -11.93 -22.33
C VAL A 285 8.94 -12.96 -23.43
N SER A 286 7.82 -13.38 -23.99
CA SER A 286 7.80 -14.28 -25.14
C SER A 286 6.56 -14.03 -25.99
N VAL A 287 6.66 -14.42 -27.27
CA VAL A 287 5.52 -14.53 -28.16
C VAL A 287 5.41 -15.98 -28.62
N SER A 288 4.40 -16.70 -28.15
CA SER A 288 4.18 -18.08 -28.53
C SER A 288 3.34 -18.11 -29.80
N LEU A 289 3.89 -18.68 -30.86
CA LEU A 289 3.16 -18.94 -32.10
C LEU A 289 2.12 -20.03 -31.83
N THR A 290 0.86 -19.68 -32.10
CA THR A 290 -0.31 -20.54 -31.94
C THR A 290 -0.51 -21.31 -33.25
N THR A 291 -0.66 -20.65 -34.39
CA THR A 291 -0.66 -21.30 -35.71
C THR A 291 0.37 -20.65 -36.63
N GLY A 292 1.11 -21.44 -37.41
CA GLY A 292 2.01 -20.93 -38.44
C GLY A 292 1.31 -20.41 -39.70
N GLY A 293 0.02 -20.73 -39.86
CA GLY A 293 -0.75 -20.44 -41.06
C GLY A 293 -0.17 -21.10 -42.31
N ALA A 294 -0.60 -20.65 -43.49
CA ALA A 294 -0.14 -21.20 -44.76
C ALA A 294 -0.12 -20.13 -45.86
N SER A 295 0.50 -20.48 -46.98
CA SER A 295 0.54 -19.68 -48.21
C SER A 295 1.38 -18.39 -48.13
N TYR A 296 2.27 -18.25 -47.15
CA TYR A 296 3.10 -17.05 -47.02
C TYR A 296 4.25 -17.06 -48.03
N THR A 297 4.35 -16.00 -48.85
CA THR A 297 5.44 -15.79 -49.81
C THR A 297 6.57 -14.93 -49.24
N THR A 298 6.28 -14.13 -48.19
CA THR A 298 7.24 -13.33 -47.42
C THR A 298 6.83 -13.26 -45.95
N ALA A 299 7.76 -12.91 -45.04
CA ALA A 299 7.48 -12.93 -43.61
C ALA A 299 6.44 -11.86 -43.24
N PRO A 300 5.38 -12.20 -42.48
CA PRO A 300 4.41 -11.21 -42.07
C PRO A 300 5.02 -10.22 -41.07
N THR A 301 4.52 -8.99 -41.09
CA THR A 301 4.87 -7.97 -40.11
C THR A 301 4.18 -8.28 -38.80
N VAL A 302 4.92 -8.24 -37.68
CA VAL A 302 4.36 -8.45 -36.33
C VAL A 302 4.16 -7.09 -35.68
N THR A 303 2.92 -6.80 -35.29
CA THR A 303 2.58 -5.60 -34.52
C THR A 303 2.01 -6.01 -33.17
N LEU A 304 2.52 -5.37 -32.11
CA LEU A 304 2.06 -5.58 -30.73
C LEU A 304 1.25 -4.35 -30.32
N SER A 305 -0.01 -4.54 -29.95
CA SER A 305 -0.92 -3.44 -29.64
C SER A 305 -1.75 -3.72 -28.39
N GLY A 306 -2.18 -2.65 -27.70
CA GLY A 306 -2.87 -2.76 -26.41
C GLY A 306 -1.93 -3.10 -25.26
N GLY A 307 -2.46 -3.66 -24.18
CA GLY A 307 -1.67 -4.09 -23.02
C GLY A 307 -1.20 -2.98 -22.08
N GLY A 308 -1.50 -1.71 -22.37
CA GLY A 308 -1.18 -0.55 -21.50
C GLY A 308 0.30 -0.12 -21.46
N GLY A 309 1.19 -0.86 -22.13
CA GLY A 309 2.63 -0.59 -22.19
C GLY A 309 3.11 -0.02 -23.52
N VAL A 310 4.41 0.24 -23.61
CA VAL A 310 5.07 0.79 -24.81
C VAL A 310 6.38 0.06 -25.12
N GLY A 311 6.76 0.05 -26.41
CA GLY A 311 8.10 -0.35 -26.84
C GLY A 311 8.33 -1.86 -27.02
N ALA A 312 7.29 -2.69 -26.98
CA ALA A 312 7.45 -4.09 -27.36
C ALA A 312 7.50 -4.24 -28.89
N SER A 313 8.42 -5.06 -29.39
CA SER A 313 8.55 -5.41 -30.79
C SER A 313 8.88 -6.89 -30.97
N ALA A 314 8.45 -7.47 -32.09
CA ALA A 314 8.71 -8.86 -32.45
C ALA A 314 8.88 -9.01 -33.96
N ILE A 315 9.48 -10.13 -34.40
CA ILE A 315 9.70 -10.47 -35.81
C ILE A 315 9.25 -11.91 -36.05
N ALA A 316 8.54 -12.15 -37.16
CA ALA A 316 8.14 -13.49 -37.60
C ALA A 316 9.21 -14.11 -38.51
N THR A 317 9.49 -15.40 -38.31
CA THR A 317 10.39 -16.19 -39.16
C THR A 317 9.57 -17.15 -40.02
N LEU A 318 9.96 -17.33 -41.28
CA LEU A 318 9.34 -18.26 -42.24
C LEU A 318 10.12 -19.57 -42.32
N SER A 319 9.40 -20.68 -42.50
CA SER A 319 9.97 -21.96 -42.93
C SER A 319 9.19 -22.52 -44.12
N SER A 320 9.88 -23.33 -44.92
CA SER A 320 9.32 -24.07 -46.05
C SER A 320 9.65 -25.56 -45.88
N SER A 321 8.64 -26.42 -45.74
CA SER A 321 8.83 -27.86 -45.76
C SER A 321 8.63 -28.40 -47.18
N GLY A 322 9.69 -28.95 -47.77
CA GLY A 322 9.68 -30.03 -48.76
C GLY A 322 8.81 -29.91 -50.03
N VAL A 323 9.50 -29.62 -51.15
CA VAL A 323 9.17 -29.97 -52.56
C VAL A 323 7.93 -29.28 -53.16
N THR A 324 8.21 -28.21 -53.92
CA THR A 324 7.31 -27.52 -54.88
C THR A 324 6.06 -26.85 -54.32
N THR A 325 6.22 -25.98 -53.33
CA THR A 325 5.29 -24.85 -53.15
C THR A 325 6.08 -23.54 -53.06
N THR A 326 5.69 -22.53 -53.84
CA THR A 326 6.18 -21.14 -53.77
C THR A 326 5.73 -20.41 -52.50
N THR A 327 5.31 -21.16 -51.48
CA THR A 327 4.67 -20.66 -50.26
C THR A 327 5.14 -21.44 -49.02
N GLY A 328 5.31 -20.74 -47.90
CA GLY A 328 5.72 -21.26 -46.60
C GLY A 328 4.74 -20.94 -45.47
N TYR A 329 5.14 -21.20 -44.23
CA TYR A 329 4.40 -20.92 -43.01
C TYR A 329 5.29 -20.18 -41.98
N VAL A 330 4.69 -19.46 -41.05
CA VAL A 330 5.41 -18.82 -39.94
C VAL A 330 5.91 -19.92 -39.01
N SER A 331 7.22 -20.04 -38.82
CA SER A 331 7.84 -21.06 -37.97
C SER A 331 8.10 -20.58 -36.56
N SER A 332 8.30 -19.28 -36.35
CA SER A 332 8.46 -18.67 -35.03
C SER A 332 8.13 -17.19 -35.05
N VAL A 333 7.81 -16.64 -33.87
CA VAL A 333 7.75 -15.20 -33.63
C VAL A 333 8.68 -14.87 -32.48
N THR A 334 9.73 -14.10 -32.75
CA THR A 334 10.76 -13.76 -31.77
C THR A 334 10.57 -12.33 -31.32
N VAL A 335 10.45 -12.13 -30.00
CA VAL A 335 10.42 -10.79 -29.41
C VAL A 335 11.82 -10.17 -29.53
N THR A 336 11.90 -8.97 -30.10
CA THR A 336 13.15 -8.21 -30.26
C THR A 336 13.31 -7.14 -29.18
N ALA A 337 12.21 -6.66 -28.62
CA ALA A 337 12.18 -5.85 -27.41
C ALA A 337 10.91 -6.19 -26.62
N GLY A 338 11.02 -6.45 -25.32
CA GLY A 338 9.86 -6.77 -24.48
C GLY A 338 8.99 -5.55 -24.12
N GLY A 339 9.53 -4.35 -24.35
CA GLY A 339 8.91 -3.08 -23.96
C GLY A 339 8.78 -2.93 -22.43
N SER A 340 7.93 -2.01 -21.99
CA SER A 340 7.74 -1.71 -20.58
C SER A 340 6.32 -1.25 -20.27
N SER A 341 5.94 -1.32 -19.00
CA SER A 341 4.66 -0.81 -18.48
C SER A 341 3.42 -1.54 -18.98
N TYR A 342 3.57 -2.78 -19.46
CA TYR A 342 2.41 -3.58 -19.84
C TYR A 342 1.64 -4.00 -18.59
N THR A 343 0.39 -3.59 -18.51
CA THR A 343 -0.57 -3.93 -17.46
C THR A 343 -1.43 -5.14 -17.82
N SER A 344 -1.39 -5.55 -19.10
CA SER A 344 -1.95 -6.80 -19.62
C SER A 344 -1.16 -7.26 -20.86
N ALA A 345 -1.28 -8.53 -21.23
CA ALA A 345 -0.62 -9.10 -22.39
C ALA A 345 -1.07 -8.37 -23.68
N PRO A 346 -0.17 -7.76 -24.48
CA PRO A 346 -0.55 -7.09 -25.70
C PRO A 346 -0.99 -8.09 -26.79
N THR A 347 -1.90 -7.65 -27.65
CA THR A 347 -2.37 -8.44 -28.79
C THR A 347 -1.29 -8.49 -29.87
N VAL A 348 -0.99 -9.70 -30.37
CA VAL A 348 -0.11 -9.92 -31.52
C VAL A 348 -0.93 -9.90 -32.79
N ASN A 349 -0.60 -9.00 -33.71
CA ASN A 349 -1.24 -8.91 -35.01
C ASN A 349 -0.21 -9.13 -36.12
N LEU A 350 -0.39 -10.23 -36.86
CA LEU A 350 0.44 -10.66 -37.97
C LEU A 350 -0.24 -10.25 -39.29
N SER A 351 0.40 -9.37 -40.07
CA SER A 351 -0.20 -8.86 -41.31
C SER A 351 0.79 -8.82 -42.49
N GLY A 352 0.27 -8.94 -43.72
CA GLY A 352 1.08 -9.03 -44.94
C GLY A 352 1.61 -10.44 -45.22
N GLY A 353 2.62 -10.56 -46.07
CA GLY A 353 3.29 -11.84 -46.33
C GLY A 353 2.60 -12.75 -47.35
N GLY A 354 1.42 -12.39 -47.89
CA GLY A 354 0.70 -13.15 -48.93
C GLY A 354 -0.04 -14.41 -48.45
N GLY A 355 0.13 -14.79 -47.19
CA GLY A 355 -0.53 -15.95 -46.56
C GLY A 355 -1.62 -15.56 -45.56
N SER A 356 -2.19 -16.56 -44.88
CA SER A 356 -3.24 -16.35 -43.87
C SER A 356 -3.18 -17.38 -42.75
N GLY A 357 -3.87 -17.08 -41.64
CA GLY A 357 -4.08 -18.04 -40.55
C GLY A 357 -2.91 -18.23 -39.59
N ALA A 358 -1.96 -17.29 -39.55
CA ALA A 358 -0.94 -17.28 -38.49
C ALA A 358 -1.48 -16.53 -37.27
N THR A 359 -1.35 -17.11 -36.08
CA THR A 359 -1.80 -16.52 -34.81
C THR A 359 -0.74 -16.69 -33.75
N ALA A 360 -0.63 -15.77 -32.79
CA ALA A 360 0.35 -15.83 -31.72
C ALA A 360 -0.14 -15.12 -30.45
N THR A 361 0.43 -15.47 -29.31
CA THR A 361 0.15 -14.92 -27.98
C THR A 361 1.36 -14.29 -27.35
N THR A 362 1.17 -13.26 -26.55
CA THR A 362 2.24 -12.72 -25.71
C THR A 362 2.15 -13.30 -24.31
N THR A 363 3.29 -13.67 -23.75
CA THR A 363 3.41 -13.95 -22.32
C THR A 363 4.01 -12.73 -21.65
N LEU A 364 3.39 -12.29 -20.56
CA LEU A 364 3.93 -11.23 -19.73
C LEU A 364 4.82 -11.82 -18.65
N GLY A 365 6.06 -11.35 -18.56
CA GLY A 365 6.93 -11.69 -17.44
C GLY A 365 6.68 -10.70 -16.31
N THR A 366 6.35 -11.22 -15.14
CA THR A 366 6.24 -10.44 -13.89
C THR A 366 7.56 -10.33 -13.15
N SER A 367 8.57 -11.08 -13.58
CA SER A 367 9.90 -11.14 -12.97
C SER A 367 10.98 -10.62 -13.91
N GLY A 368 11.72 -9.61 -13.47
CA GLY A 368 12.85 -9.03 -14.19
C GLY A 368 14.20 -9.61 -13.75
N ASN A 369 15.23 -9.09 -14.38
CA ASN A 369 16.62 -9.15 -13.98
C ASN A 369 17.08 -7.74 -13.57
N VAL A 370 18.04 -7.65 -12.66
CA VAL A 370 18.71 -6.37 -12.39
C VAL A 370 19.44 -5.93 -13.66
N THR A 371 19.17 -4.72 -14.15
CA THR A 371 19.85 -4.18 -15.36
C THR A 371 20.86 -3.12 -15.03
N THR A 372 20.55 -2.29 -14.04
CA THR A 372 21.43 -1.19 -13.62
C THR A 372 21.41 -1.08 -12.10
N VAL A 373 22.52 -0.58 -11.57
CA VAL A 373 22.66 -0.22 -10.16
C VAL A 373 23.29 1.16 -10.12
N ASN A 374 22.51 2.15 -9.70
CA ASN A 374 22.94 3.54 -9.64
C ASN A 374 23.40 3.85 -8.21
N VAL A 375 24.67 4.21 -8.07
CA VAL A 375 25.22 4.67 -6.78
C VAL A 375 24.59 6.02 -6.45
N THR A 376 23.87 6.09 -5.34
CA THR A 376 23.21 7.31 -4.85
C THR A 376 24.10 8.08 -3.88
N SER A 377 24.97 7.38 -3.15
CA SER A 377 26.03 7.98 -2.34
C SER A 377 27.24 7.04 -2.28
N PRO A 378 28.47 7.54 -2.47
CA PRO A 378 29.68 6.72 -2.34
C PRO A 378 30.01 6.33 -0.89
N GLY A 379 29.26 6.82 0.11
CA GLY A 379 29.47 6.51 1.52
C GLY A 379 30.79 7.05 2.07
N THR A 380 31.34 6.39 3.09
CA THR A 380 32.64 6.74 3.70
C THR A 380 33.69 5.64 3.54
N GLN A 381 33.39 4.55 2.84
CA GLN A 381 34.33 3.44 2.67
C GLN A 381 35.47 3.83 1.73
N CYS A 382 36.65 3.30 2.03
CA CYS A 382 37.82 3.36 1.18
C CYS A 382 38.22 1.96 0.73
N TYR A 383 38.57 1.83 -0.54
CA TYR A 383 38.91 0.55 -1.18
C TYR A 383 40.29 0.63 -1.82
N SER A 384 41.10 -0.42 -1.70
CA SER A 384 42.43 -0.48 -2.35
C SER A 384 42.34 -1.06 -3.76
N ALA A 385 41.39 -1.96 -3.97
CA ALA A 385 41.05 -2.57 -5.25
C ALA A 385 39.52 -2.78 -5.37
N ALA A 386 39.02 -2.91 -6.59
CA ALA A 386 37.60 -3.13 -6.84
C ALA A 386 37.08 -4.44 -6.22
N SER A 387 37.95 -5.45 -6.08
CA SER A 387 37.66 -6.72 -5.40
C SER A 387 37.36 -6.58 -3.91
N ASP A 388 37.78 -5.47 -3.29
CA ASP A 388 37.54 -5.20 -1.87
C ASP A 388 36.10 -4.74 -1.61
N ALA A 389 35.38 -4.35 -2.67
CA ALA A 389 33.99 -3.94 -2.62
C ALA A 389 33.09 -5.13 -2.95
N VAL A 390 32.26 -5.52 -1.98
CA VAL A 390 31.29 -6.60 -2.14
C VAL A 390 29.93 -5.99 -2.44
N VAL A 391 29.38 -6.29 -3.62
CA VAL A 391 28.01 -5.91 -3.99
C VAL A 391 27.11 -7.12 -3.83
N SER A 392 26.08 -7.00 -3.01
CA SER A 392 25.09 -8.06 -2.79
C SER A 392 23.67 -7.54 -3.01
N PHE A 393 22.79 -8.45 -3.43
CA PHE A 393 21.38 -8.16 -3.66
C PHE A 393 20.52 -8.94 -2.69
N THR A 394 19.61 -8.26 -2.01
CA THR A 394 18.67 -8.87 -1.05
C THR A 394 17.24 -8.41 -1.30
N GLY A 395 16.27 -9.28 -1.08
CA GLY A 395 14.85 -9.01 -1.37
C GLY A 395 14.53 -9.12 -2.86
N GLY A 396 13.39 -8.58 -3.28
CA GLY A 396 12.98 -8.55 -4.69
C GLY A 396 12.42 -9.86 -5.25
N GLY A 397 12.49 -10.98 -4.51
CA GLY A 397 11.94 -12.29 -4.91
C GLY A 397 12.79 -13.09 -5.90
N GLY A 398 13.81 -12.47 -6.51
CA GLY A 398 14.72 -13.10 -7.47
C GLY A 398 16.04 -13.57 -6.88
N SER A 399 16.87 -14.22 -7.69
CA SER A 399 18.19 -14.72 -7.30
C SER A 399 19.20 -14.62 -8.45
N GLY A 400 20.49 -14.76 -8.13
CA GLY A 400 21.56 -14.84 -9.13
C GLY A 400 22.06 -13.50 -9.69
N ALA A 401 21.55 -12.36 -9.22
CA ALA A 401 22.14 -11.07 -9.58
C ALA A 401 23.55 -10.95 -8.98
N THR A 402 24.51 -10.57 -9.80
CA THR A 402 25.89 -10.27 -9.41
C THR A 402 26.32 -8.97 -10.06
N ALA A 403 27.16 -8.21 -9.37
CA ALA A 403 27.69 -6.96 -9.87
C ALA A 403 29.09 -6.71 -9.29
N THR A 404 29.87 -5.91 -10.00
CA THR A 404 31.20 -5.48 -9.59
C THR A 404 31.22 -3.97 -9.39
N ALA A 405 31.90 -3.51 -8.35
CA ALA A 405 32.11 -2.09 -8.14
C ALA A 405 33.17 -1.56 -9.10
N VAL A 406 33.00 -0.33 -9.55
CA VAL A 406 33.99 0.43 -10.30
C VAL A 406 34.48 1.55 -9.40
N LEU A 407 35.79 1.57 -9.16
CA LEU A 407 36.43 2.60 -8.35
C LEU A 407 36.61 3.89 -9.16
N ALA A 408 36.62 5.04 -8.47
CA ALA A 408 36.91 6.33 -9.08
C ALA A 408 38.30 6.35 -9.74
N GLY A 409 38.45 7.13 -10.81
CA GLY A 409 39.73 7.25 -11.53
C GLY A 409 40.85 7.95 -10.74
N SER A 410 40.52 8.54 -9.59
CA SER A 410 41.48 9.19 -8.70
C SER A 410 41.29 8.72 -7.25
N ARG A 411 42.41 8.51 -6.59
CA ARG A 411 42.48 8.22 -5.15
C ARG A 411 41.93 9.40 -4.36
N SER A 412 41.15 9.11 -3.32
CA SER A 412 40.41 10.15 -2.59
C SER A 412 40.22 9.87 -1.10
N CYS A 413 40.85 8.82 -0.56
CA CYS A 413 40.74 8.45 0.84
C CYS A 413 41.97 7.66 1.30
N ILE A 414 42.12 7.46 2.62
CA ILE A 414 43.19 6.62 3.19
C ILE A 414 42.66 5.22 3.46
N TYR A 415 43.23 4.20 2.82
CA TYR A 415 42.83 2.81 2.98
C TYR A 415 43.51 2.14 4.19
N SER A 416 44.80 2.38 4.38
CA SER A 416 45.53 1.80 5.49
C SER A 416 46.69 2.67 5.93
N LEU A 417 47.15 2.44 7.15
CA LEU A 417 48.29 3.10 7.76
C LEU A 417 49.19 2.05 8.37
N SER A 418 50.49 2.19 8.14
CA SER A 418 51.52 1.41 8.84
C SER A 418 52.47 2.36 9.55
N VAL A 419 52.79 2.08 10.80
CA VAL A 419 53.74 2.90 11.57
C VAL A 419 55.15 2.55 11.10
N THR A 420 55.91 3.55 10.65
CA THR A 420 57.26 3.35 10.09
C THR A 420 58.34 3.75 11.08
N ASN A 421 58.12 4.80 11.88
CA ASN A 421 58.97 5.16 13.01
C ASN A 421 58.11 5.48 14.24
N ILE A 422 58.52 4.97 15.40
CA ILE A 422 57.78 5.12 16.66
C ILE A 422 58.55 6.09 17.58
N PRO A 423 58.11 7.35 17.74
CA PRO A 423 58.61 8.18 18.83
C PRO A 423 58.11 7.64 20.17
N GLN A 424 58.96 7.65 21.22
CA GLN A 424 58.48 7.42 22.58
C GLN A 424 57.67 8.63 23.02
N CYS A 425 56.35 8.47 23.12
CA CYS A 425 55.51 9.53 23.68
C CYS A 425 55.93 9.79 25.14
N THR A 426 56.03 11.06 25.53
CA THR A 426 56.55 11.41 26.88
C THR A 426 55.56 10.97 27.97
N ASN A 427 54.26 11.11 27.71
CA ASN A 427 53.17 10.77 28.63
C ASN A 427 52.50 9.41 28.34
N LYS A 428 51.88 8.80 29.37
CA LYS A 428 51.08 7.57 29.23
C LYS A 428 49.78 7.86 28.49
N LEU A 429 49.31 6.92 27.66
CA LEU A 429 48.04 6.97 26.93
C LEU A 429 46.82 6.69 27.85
N THR A 430 46.67 7.48 28.92
CA THR A 430 45.59 7.34 29.93
C THR A 430 44.58 8.49 29.89
N VAL A 431 43.36 8.27 30.39
CA VAL A 431 42.32 9.33 30.52
C VAL A 431 42.79 10.56 31.28
N ALA A 432 43.70 10.40 32.24
CA ALA A 432 44.28 11.50 33.02
C ALA A 432 45.12 12.47 32.16
N ASN A 433 45.63 12.02 31.02
CA ASN A 433 46.38 12.82 30.06
C ASN A 433 45.55 13.13 28.79
N GLY A 434 44.22 13.04 28.87
CA GLY A 434 43.32 13.32 27.76
C GLY A 434 43.15 12.18 26.75
N TYR A 435 43.56 10.94 27.08
CA TYR A 435 43.39 9.77 26.21
C TYR A 435 42.17 8.95 26.65
N SER A 436 41.02 9.15 26.01
CA SER A 436 39.78 8.44 26.32
C SER A 436 39.34 7.53 25.16
N PRO A 437 39.03 6.24 25.43
CA PRO A 437 39.06 5.55 26.72
C PRO A 437 40.46 5.11 27.17
N ALA A 438 40.62 4.79 28.47
CA ALA A 438 41.85 4.24 29.04
C ALA A 438 42.05 2.78 28.59
N ASP A 439 43.29 2.42 28.27
CA ASP A 439 43.76 1.05 28.05
C ASP A 439 43.25 0.31 26.80
N GLN A 440 43.21 1.04 25.67
CA GLN A 440 42.96 0.68 24.27
C GLN A 440 41.75 1.47 23.73
N LYS A 441 41.85 1.91 22.46
CA LYS A 441 40.71 2.31 21.59
C LYS A 441 40.29 3.79 21.61
N ALA A 442 41.20 4.74 21.81
CA ALA A 442 40.86 6.14 21.59
C ALA A 442 40.60 6.40 20.09
N GLY A 443 39.38 6.85 19.77
CA GLY A 443 39.06 7.41 18.46
C GLY A 443 39.81 8.73 18.32
N VAL A 444 40.73 8.81 17.38
CA VAL A 444 41.63 9.94 17.18
C VAL A 444 41.48 10.46 15.76
N THR A 445 41.41 11.79 15.63
CA THR A 445 41.42 12.46 14.34
C THR A 445 42.85 12.83 14.02
N PHE A 446 43.30 12.45 12.84
CA PHE A 446 44.62 12.70 12.31
C PHE A 446 44.52 13.70 11.16
N GLU A 447 45.55 14.53 11.05
CA GLU A 447 45.80 15.43 9.95
C GLU A 447 47.17 15.11 9.36
N VAL A 448 47.23 15.14 8.03
CA VAL A 448 48.49 14.98 7.32
C VAL A 448 49.25 16.31 7.40
N ALA A 449 50.42 16.33 8.04
CA ALA A 449 51.19 17.57 8.24
C ALA A 449 51.39 18.35 6.92
N GLY A 450 51.06 19.64 6.94
CA GLY A 450 51.18 20.55 5.79
C GLY A 450 50.10 20.40 4.71
N GLN A 451 49.08 19.56 4.93
CA GLN A 451 47.98 19.36 4.00
C GLN A 451 46.66 19.31 4.78
N ASN A 452 45.64 20.10 4.40
CA ASN A 452 44.33 20.16 5.10
C ASN A 452 43.49 18.88 4.89
N LYS A 453 44.01 17.73 5.33
CA LYS A 453 43.47 16.38 5.08
C LYS A 453 43.25 15.66 6.40
N SER A 454 42.03 15.72 6.89
CA SER A 454 41.65 15.09 8.16
C SER A 454 40.98 13.74 7.91
N PHE A 455 41.36 12.74 8.69
CA PHE A 455 40.73 11.42 8.75
C PHE A 455 40.72 10.96 10.21
N SER A 456 39.95 9.93 10.57
CA SER A 456 39.94 9.43 11.94
C SER A 456 40.06 7.91 12.02
N GLY A 457 40.56 7.45 13.15
CA GLY A 457 40.91 6.07 13.35
C GLY A 457 41.15 5.72 14.80
N THR A 458 41.65 4.52 15.02
CA THR A 458 42.03 4.03 16.35
C THR A 458 43.51 3.76 16.38
N LEU A 459 44.18 4.31 17.39
CA LEU A 459 45.57 3.99 17.72
C LEU A 459 45.60 2.79 18.67
N PHE A 460 46.42 1.79 18.35
CA PHE A 460 46.62 0.60 19.18
C PHE A 460 47.99 0.62 19.85
N VAL A 461 48.06 0.01 21.02
CA VAL A 461 49.27 -0.23 21.80
C VAL A 461 49.27 -1.66 22.33
N SER A 462 50.45 -2.23 22.62
CA SER A 462 50.57 -3.61 23.09
C SER A 462 49.99 -3.83 24.48
N ASN A 463 50.04 -2.83 25.36
CA ASN A 463 49.40 -2.84 26.67
C ASN A 463 48.87 -1.46 27.07
N ALA A 464 48.00 -1.47 28.07
CA ALA A 464 47.39 -0.32 28.75
C ALA A 464 48.34 0.88 29.01
N ASN A 465 49.58 0.59 29.38
CA ASN A 465 50.53 1.59 29.88
C ASN A 465 51.62 1.96 28.87
N ASP A 466 51.53 1.47 27.63
CA ASP A 466 52.56 1.71 26.63
C ASP A 466 52.56 3.14 26.12
N LYS A 467 53.77 3.65 25.90
CA LYS A 467 54.06 4.96 25.32
C LYS A 467 54.33 4.88 23.81
N THR A 468 54.16 3.70 23.23
CA THR A 468 54.57 3.36 21.86
C THR A 468 53.39 2.76 21.10
N PRO A 469 52.81 3.49 20.14
CA PRO A 469 51.84 2.95 19.20
C PRO A 469 52.37 1.71 18.49
N THR A 470 51.58 0.64 18.46
CA THR A 470 51.93 -0.62 17.78
C THR A 470 51.26 -0.73 16.42
N SER A 471 50.04 -0.21 16.27
CA SER A 471 49.33 -0.19 14.99
C SER A 471 48.23 0.88 14.96
N MET A 472 47.64 1.07 13.78
CA MET A 472 46.58 2.04 13.55
C MET A 472 45.49 1.40 12.69
N SER A 473 44.22 1.67 13.00
CA SER A 473 43.07 1.34 12.14
C SER A 473 42.41 2.62 11.66
N VAL A 474 41.93 2.60 10.43
CA VAL A 474 41.16 3.70 9.83
C VAL A 474 39.68 3.43 10.04
N GLN A 475 38.98 4.33 10.74
CA GLN A 475 37.53 4.25 10.96
C GLN A 475 36.76 5.18 10.03
N ASN A 476 37.29 6.39 9.82
CA ASN A 476 36.79 7.32 8.83
C ASN A 476 37.97 7.77 7.94
N PRO A 477 38.10 7.25 6.72
CA PRO A 477 39.29 7.44 5.88
C PRO A 477 39.43 8.83 5.27
N GLY A 478 38.50 9.75 5.57
CA GLY A 478 38.48 11.11 5.03
C GLY A 478 38.07 11.16 3.55
N TYR A 479 38.00 12.36 3.00
CA TYR A 479 37.76 12.60 1.58
C TYR A 479 38.55 13.83 1.10
N ASP A 480 39.51 13.61 0.20
CA ASP A 480 40.21 14.69 -0.50
C ASP A 480 40.69 14.22 -1.88
N THR A 481 40.16 14.84 -2.94
CA THR A 481 40.50 14.51 -4.34
C THR A 481 41.77 15.20 -4.83
N THR A 482 42.26 16.21 -4.12
CA THR A 482 43.35 17.08 -4.57
C THR A 482 44.72 16.62 -4.08
N GLY A 483 44.78 15.89 -2.96
CA GLY A 483 46.07 15.55 -2.38
C GLY A 483 46.34 14.07 -2.10
N TYR A 484 45.45 13.13 -2.42
CA TYR A 484 45.77 11.70 -2.34
C TYR A 484 46.31 11.11 -3.64
N SER A 485 47.14 11.84 -4.39
CA SER A 485 47.58 11.43 -5.74
C SER A 485 48.53 10.21 -5.78
N ALA A 486 49.40 10.06 -4.78
CA ALA A 486 50.36 8.95 -4.69
C ALA A 486 49.72 7.69 -4.06
N ALA A 487 50.12 6.50 -4.51
CA ALA A 487 49.64 5.22 -3.98
C ALA A 487 49.99 5.02 -2.49
N THR A 488 51.19 5.44 -2.13
CA THR A 488 51.61 5.58 -0.74
C THR A 488 52.34 6.90 -0.54
N PHE A 489 52.31 7.41 0.68
CA PHE A 489 53.18 8.50 1.08
C PHE A 489 53.53 8.38 2.56
N THR A 490 54.71 8.86 2.90
CA THR A 490 55.15 8.96 4.29
C THR A 490 54.84 10.36 4.80
N SER A 491 54.17 10.45 5.95
CA SER A 491 53.93 11.73 6.62
C SER A 491 54.00 11.55 8.12
N ASN A 492 54.34 12.64 8.80
CA ASN A 492 54.03 12.77 10.21
C ASN A 492 52.53 13.07 10.32
N LEU A 493 51.83 12.29 11.14
CA LEU A 493 50.44 12.58 11.47
C LEU A 493 50.40 13.53 12.66
N GLN A 494 49.72 14.65 12.47
CA GLN A 494 49.34 15.53 13.56
C GLN A 494 47.96 15.10 14.05
N LEU A 495 47.74 15.14 15.35
CA LEU A 495 46.43 14.84 15.90
C LEU A 495 45.64 16.15 16.05
N SER A 496 44.41 16.23 15.54
CA SER A 496 43.59 17.44 15.65
C SER A 496 42.76 17.44 16.94
N GLY A 497 42.71 18.58 17.65
CA GLY A 497 41.83 18.77 18.83
C GLY A 497 42.48 18.92 20.21
N GLY A 498 43.75 19.33 20.31
CA GLY A 498 44.31 19.99 21.51
C GLY A 498 44.35 19.18 22.82
N ALA A 499 45.39 18.33 22.99
CA ALA A 499 46.05 17.96 24.26
C ALA A 499 47.24 16.99 24.07
N TRP A 500 47.72 16.78 22.83
CA TRP A 500 48.61 15.66 22.48
C TRP A 500 49.95 16.12 21.85
N ALA A 501 50.62 17.08 22.48
CA ALA A 501 51.83 17.73 21.92
C ALA A 501 53.02 16.77 21.70
N ASP A 502 53.08 15.65 22.45
CA ASP A 502 54.26 14.80 22.56
C ASP A 502 54.24 13.55 21.66
N CYS A 503 53.10 13.22 21.03
CA CYS A 503 52.99 12.17 20.00
C CYS A 503 52.83 12.73 18.57
N GLY A 504 52.99 14.04 18.36
CA GLY A 504 52.64 14.73 17.10
C GLY A 504 53.51 14.41 15.87
N ASN A 505 54.48 13.50 15.98
CA ASN A 505 55.39 13.10 14.90
C ASN A 505 55.41 11.57 14.70
N ILE A 506 54.27 10.89 14.84
CA ILE A 506 54.19 9.49 14.42
C ILE A 506 54.35 9.46 12.90
N THR A 507 55.47 8.91 12.44
CA THR A 507 55.71 8.72 11.02
C THR A 507 54.98 7.47 10.57
N VAL A 508 54.03 7.66 9.67
CA VAL A 508 53.27 6.57 9.06
C VAL A 508 53.55 6.53 7.57
N THR A 509 53.47 5.33 7.02
CA THR A 509 53.25 5.14 5.58
C THR A 509 51.75 4.95 5.38
N ALA A 510 51.12 5.94 4.75
CA ALA A 510 49.71 5.91 4.40
C ALA A 510 49.54 5.32 3.00
N THR A 511 48.65 4.33 2.88
CA THR A 511 48.20 3.79 1.60
C THR A 511 46.90 4.47 1.22
N THR A 512 46.89 5.13 0.07
CA THR A 512 45.67 5.78 -0.44
C THR A 512 44.80 4.77 -1.16
N GLY A 513 43.50 4.98 -1.08
CA GLY A 513 42.51 4.18 -1.78
C GLY A 513 41.51 5.05 -2.54
N TYR A 514 40.49 4.38 -3.04
CA TYR A 514 39.47 4.94 -3.90
C TYR A 514 38.10 4.82 -3.24
N ARG A 515 37.20 5.71 -3.67
CA ARG A 515 35.76 5.57 -3.44
C ARG A 515 35.11 4.92 -4.65
N ILE A 516 33.92 4.37 -4.45
CA ILE A 516 33.13 3.80 -5.54
C ILE A 516 32.61 4.94 -6.43
N ALA A 517 32.73 4.76 -7.74
CA ALA A 517 32.19 5.67 -8.75
C ALA A 517 30.92 5.11 -9.38
N SER A 518 30.90 3.83 -9.72
CA SER A 518 29.73 3.17 -10.32
C SER A 518 29.71 1.68 -9.99
N ILE A 519 28.63 1.01 -10.39
CA ILE A 519 28.48 -0.45 -10.27
C ILE A 519 28.09 -1.00 -11.63
N ASN A 520 28.82 -2.02 -12.07
CA ASN A 520 28.52 -2.74 -13.29
C ASN A 520 27.83 -4.05 -12.95
N VAL A 521 26.62 -4.26 -13.44
CA VAL A 521 25.90 -5.52 -13.30
C VAL A 521 26.59 -6.57 -14.18
N THR A 522 27.10 -7.63 -13.58
CA THR A 522 27.79 -8.73 -14.28
C THR A 522 26.83 -9.87 -14.64
N ASN A 523 25.81 -10.08 -13.83
CA ASN A 523 24.66 -10.92 -14.14
C ASN A 523 23.42 -10.28 -13.52
N GLY A 524 22.36 -10.06 -14.30
CA GLY A 524 21.13 -9.51 -13.77
C GLY A 524 20.33 -10.47 -12.89
N GLY A 525 20.70 -11.75 -12.88
CA GLY A 525 19.91 -12.81 -12.25
C GLY A 525 18.55 -12.97 -12.94
N SER A 526 17.62 -13.58 -12.23
CA SER A 526 16.25 -13.77 -12.71
C SER A 526 15.27 -13.88 -11.54
N GLY A 527 13.97 -13.76 -11.84
CA GLY A 527 12.93 -13.95 -10.83
C GLY A 527 12.59 -12.71 -10.00
N TYR A 528 13.15 -11.53 -10.30
CA TYR A 528 12.91 -10.32 -9.48
C TYR A 528 11.52 -9.73 -9.76
N THR A 529 10.58 -9.92 -8.84
CA THR A 529 9.21 -9.39 -8.92
C THR A 529 9.07 -7.99 -8.31
N SER A 530 10.08 -7.53 -7.57
CA SER A 530 10.21 -6.16 -7.08
C SER A 530 11.69 -5.76 -7.05
N VAL A 531 11.98 -4.46 -6.98
CA VAL A 531 13.36 -3.95 -7.01
C VAL A 531 14.13 -4.49 -5.79
N PRO A 532 15.22 -5.25 -5.98
CA PRO A 532 16.03 -5.72 -4.86
C PRO A 532 16.84 -4.58 -4.25
N THR A 533 17.17 -4.71 -2.97
CA THR A 533 18.11 -3.80 -2.31
C THR A 533 19.53 -4.19 -2.70
N ALA A 534 20.28 -3.25 -3.29
CA ALA A 534 21.70 -3.42 -3.57
C ALA A 534 22.52 -2.90 -2.37
N SER A 535 23.17 -3.81 -1.65
CA SER A 535 24.04 -3.50 -0.51
C SER A 535 25.49 -3.54 -0.97
N ILE A 536 26.25 -2.52 -0.57
CA ILE A 536 27.67 -2.40 -0.91
C ILE A 536 28.46 -2.41 0.39
N THR A 537 29.33 -3.40 0.55
CA THR A 537 30.11 -3.62 1.76
C THR A 537 31.58 -3.87 1.42
N GLY A 538 32.40 -4.18 2.43
CA GLY A 538 33.85 -4.29 2.30
C GLY A 538 34.56 -2.94 2.38
N GLY A 539 35.86 -2.92 2.06
CA GLY A 539 36.73 -1.77 2.29
C GLY A 539 36.91 -1.42 3.78
N VAL A 540 37.52 -0.26 4.04
CA VAL A 540 37.66 0.30 5.40
C VAL A 540 36.74 1.50 5.59
N GLY A 541 36.09 1.61 6.75
CA GLY A 541 35.19 2.72 7.08
C GLY A 541 33.96 2.26 7.87
N SER A 542 33.58 2.97 8.94
CA SER A 542 32.55 2.50 9.89
C SER A 542 31.31 3.38 10.02
N THR A 543 31.24 4.53 9.35
CA THR A 543 30.17 5.53 9.58
C THR A 543 29.00 5.47 8.60
N SER A 544 29.23 5.19 7.31
CA SER A 544 28.14 5.05 6.32
C SER A 544 28.57 4.20 5.13
N ASN A 545 27.87 3.10 4.85
CA ASN A 545 28.07 2.29 3.64
C ASN A 545 27.68 3.06 2.37
N PRO A 546 28.23 2.73 1.18
CA PRO A 546 27.78 3.30 -0.06
C PRO A 546 26.34 2.85 -0.31
N THR A 547 25.50 3.73 -0.80
CA THR A 547 24.10 3.43 -1.10
C THR A 547 23.90 3.39 -2.61
N ALA A 548 23.09 2.44 -3.07
CA ALA A 548 22.71 2.35 -4.47
C ALA A 548 21.27 1.87 -4.64
N THR A 549 20.67 2.26 -5.75
CA THR A 549 19.34 1.80 -6.17
C THR A 549 19.48 0.91 -7.40
N ALA A 550 18.94 -0.31 -7.33
CA ALA A 550 18.84 -1.19 -8.49
C ALA A 550 17.66 -0.78 -9.37
N ALA A 551 17.75 -1.06 -10.67
CA ALA A 551 16.62 -1.06 -11.57
C ALA A 551 16.44 -2.45 -12.19
N LEU A 552 15.18 -2.79 -12.45
CA LEU A 552 14.85 -4.02 -13.16
C LEU A 552 14.70 -3.74 -14.65
N GLY A 553 15.25 -4.64 -15.46
CA GLY A 553 14.78 -4.85 -16.82
C GLY A 553 14.24 -6.27 -16.93
N TYR A 554 13.44 -6.52 -17.94
CA TYR A 554 12.74 -7.79 -18.07
C TYR A 554 13.30 -8.47 -19.33
N PRO A 555 14.09 -9.54 -19.20
CA PRO A 555 14.74 -10.15 -20.34
C PRO A 555 13.69 -10.93 -21.15
N VAL A 556 13.90 -10.96 -22.46
CA VAL A 556 13.11 -11.78 -23.38
C VAL A 556 13.46 -13.25 -23.16
N ALA A 557 12.48 -14.06 -22.78
CA ALA A 557 12.61 -15.51 -22.83
C ALA A 557 12.58 -15.95 -24.30
N SER A 558 13.69 -16.49 -24.79
CA SER A 558 13.77 -17.10 -26.11
C SER A 558 12.70 -18.20 -26.27
N VAL A 559 12.00 -18.22 -27.41
CA VAL A 559 11.08 -19.29 -27.76
C VAL A 559 11.81 -20.30 -28.64
N THR A 560 11.95 -21.52 -28.14
CA THR A 560 12.38 -22.68 -28.94
C THR A 560 11.15 -23.39 -29.45
N VAL A 561 11.07 -23.57 -30.77
CA VAL A 561 10.06 -24.41 -31.42
C VAL A 561 10.68 -25.78 -31.67
N THR A 562 10.13 -26.82 -31.07
CA THR A 562 10.35 -28.21 -31.52
C THR A 562 9.34 -28.52 -32.62
N ASN A 563 9.86 -29.05 -33.74
CA ASN A 563 9.20 -29.27 -35.04
C ASN A 563 7.75 -29.78 -35.02
N GLY A 564 7.06 -29.48 -36.13
CA GLY A 564 5.74 -30.03 -36.48
C GLY A 564 5.72 -31.50 -36.85
#